data_AF-A0A9P3ZL90-F1
#
_entry.id   AF-A0A9P3ZL90-F1
#
_cell.length_a   1.000
_cell.length_b   1.000
_cell.length_c   1.000
_cell.angle_alpha   90.00
_cell.angle_beta   90.00
_cell.angle_gamma   90.00
#
_symmetry.space_group_name_H-M   'P 1'
#
loop_
_entity.id
_entity.type
_entity.pdbx_description
1 polymer ?
#
loop_
_entity_poly.entity_id
_entity_poly.type
_entity_poly.pdbx_seq_one_letter_code
_entity_poly.pdbx_strand_id
1 'polypeptide(L)'
;MFIRLVALLGAAMAVHGVSAQEPQKHEAELRFDQAQREELADEPFPAVAVDSAVAGRPFAYKLNRKRTTEAAAYDAVTLWNVRKVKIRDRRMKLTDSTRREKVRLLKFFTERDRKKGARPHLLGNVAGYTWSNRIYDETARTRRTVPKHIATYTLRDEYDSVRRAGGDVSMFQVPEELWRRLSPKAVYVLDGVRVPGSVFQFIDGLFLRTLEVHTDPGTMARYDTDQGVVIGDVYPDRIPLVVFGGQPSTIESWLKICHTDAFSVDAAVPMRYFYMLPVEAVQIYGLAGKYGAICVELAE
;
A
#
# COMPACT_ATOMS: atom_id res chain seq x y z
N MET A 1 -65.58 -35.07 46.38
CA MET A 1 -66.81 -34.28 46.59
C MET A 1 -66.38 -32.85 46.96
N PHE A 2 -66.83 -31.83 46.22
CA PHE A 2 -66.65 -30.36 46.42
C PHE A 2 -65.22 -29.78 46.33
N ILE A 3 -64.82 -29.10 45.24
CA ILE A 3 -65.09 -27.72 44.74
C ILE A 3 -64.10 -26.65 45.28
N ARG A 4 -63.22 -26.22 44.34
CA ARG A 4 -62.74 -24.86 43.93
C ARG A 4 -62.04 -23.85 44.87
N LEU A 5 -60.97 -23.28 44.27
CA LEU A 5 -60.40 -21.91 44.29
C LEU A 5 -59.94 -21.34 45.66
N VAL A 6 -58.76 -20.73 45.80
CA VAL A 6 -58.37 -19.42 45.23
C VAL A 6 -56.84 -19.32 45.08
N ALA A 7 -56.43 -18.63 44.02
CA ALA A 7 -55.05 -18.29 43.67
C ALA A 7 -54.40 -17.29 44.62
N LEU A 8 -53.07 -17.38 44.78
CA LEU A 8 -52.25 -16.19 44.94
C LEU A 8 -50.83 -16.44 44.40
N LEU A 9 -50.43 -15.51 43.55
CA LEU A 9 -49.17 -15.38 42.84
C LEU A 9 -47.95 -15.47 43.75
N GLY A 10 -46.89 -16.07 43.21
CA GLY A 10 -45.54 -16.00 43.75
C GLY A 10 -44.64 -16.99 43.01
N ALA A 11 -44.41 -16.75 41.71
CA ALA A 11 -43.58 -17.62 40.89
C ALA A 11 -42.13 -17.65 41.41
N ALA A 12 -41.71 -18.83 41.83
CA ALA A 12 -40.33 -19.20 42.00
C ALA A 12 -39.71 -19.55 40.63
N MET A 13 -38.57 -18.95 40.30
CA MET A 13 -37.49 -19.50 39.47
C MET A 13 -36.21 -18.84 39.99
N ALA A 14 -35.42 -19.48 40.85
CA ALA A 14 -34.36 -20.42 40.50
C ALA A 14 -33.22 -19.75 39.71
N VAL A 15 -32.04 -19.71 40.34
CA VAL A 15 -30.75 -20.28 39.88
C VAL A 15 -29.57 -19.34 40.21
N HIS A 16 -28.78 -19.81 41.18
CA HIS A 16 -27.32 -19.85 41.27
C HIS A 16 -26.47 -18.84 40.49
N GLY A 17 -25.47 -18.29 41.21
CA GLY A 17 -24.15 -18.06 40.65
C GLY A 17 -23.55 -16.72 41.05
N VAL A 18 -22.61 -16.75 41.99
CA VAL A 18 -21.69 -15.64 42.27
C VAL A 18 -20.97 -15.30 40.97
N SER A 19 -21.34 -14.17 40.34
CA SER A 19 -20.61 -13.64 39.20
C SER A 19 -19.62 -12.60 39.69
N ALA A 20 -18.36 -12.82 39.33
CA ALA A 20 -17.25 -11.90 39.50
C ALA A 20 -17.67 -10.48 39.10
N GLN A 21 -17.35 -9.52 39.96
CA GLN A 21 -17.53 -8.10 39.71
C GLN A 21 -16.63 -7.74 38.52
N GLU A 22 -17.25 -7.51 37.36
CA GLU A 22 -16.56 -7.06 36.15
C GLU A 22 -15.72 -5.81 36.47
N PRO A 23 -14.46 -5.73 36.01
CA PRO A 23 -13.73 -4.49 36.06
C PRO A 23 -14.48 -3.46 35.22
N GLN A 24 -14.79 -2.35 35.89
CA GLN A 24 -15.50 -1.19 35.39
C GLN A 24 -15.09 -0.88 33.94
N LYS A 25 -16.06 -1.05 33.03
CA LYS A 25 -15.93 -0.71 31.61
C LYS A 25 -15.58 0.78 31.53
N HIS A 26 -14.31 1.10 31.32
CA HIS A 26 -13.92 2.44 30.90
C HIS A 26 -14.48 2.63 29.49
N GLU A 27 -15.67 3.22 29.40
CA GLU A 27 -16.18 3.80 28.17
C GLU A 27 -15.22 4.95 27.80
N ALA A 28 -14.22 4.62 26.99
CA ALA A 28 -13.54 5.60 26.17
C ALA A 28 -14.52 5.98 25.05
N GLU A 29 -15.32 7.01 25.31
CA GLU A 29 -16.08 7.70 24.28
C GLU A 29 -15.06 8.40 23.37
N LEU A 30 -14.91 7.91 22.14
CA LEU A 30 -14.10 8.57 21.13
C LEU A 30 -14.79 9.88 20.72
N ARG A 31 -14.31 10.97 21.29
CA ARG A 31 -14.64 12.34 20.91
C ARG A 31 -13.99 12.67 19.55
N PHE A 32 -14.78 12.52 18.49
CA PHE A 32 -14.42 12.88 17.12
C PHE A 32 -14.24 14.40 16.89
N ASP A 33 -14.45 15.21 17.92
CA ASP A 33 -14.25 16.66 17.93
C ASP A 33 -12.76 17.08 17.93
N GLN A 34 -11.82 16.17 18.22
CA GLN A 34 -10.37 16.47 18.25
C GLN A 34 -9.53 15.83 17.15
N ALA A 35 -10.09 14.95 16.31
CA ALA A 35 -9.50 14.68 14.99
C ALA A 35 -9.84 15.86 14.06
N GLN A 36 -9.50 17.07 14.50
CA GLN A 36 -9.41 18.19 13.58
C GLN A 36 -8.41 17.77 12.51
N ARG A 37 -8.83 17.93 11.26
CA ARG A 37 -7.92 18.30 10.17
C ARG A 37 -6.81 19.14 10.80
N GLU A 38 -5.62 18.58 11.00
CA GLU A 38 -4.46 19.41 10.79
C GLU A 38 -4.70 19.95 9.39
N GLU A 39 -5.02 21.23 9.28
CA GLU A 39 -4.71 22.01 8.09
C GLU A 39 -3.20 21.83 7.91
N LEU A 40 -2.81 20.69 7.32
CA LEU A 40 -1.71 20.64 6.38
C LEU A 40 -1.98 21.85 5.51
N ALA A 41 -1.14 22.88 5.65
CA ALA A 41 -1.24 24.08 4.83
C ALA A 41 -1.50 23.59 3.42
N ASP A 42 -2.71 23.88 2.94
CA ASP A 42 -3.16 23.46 1.62
C ASP A 42 -2.22 24.17 0.65
N GLU A 43 -1.15 23.50 0.22
CA GLU A 43 -0.67 23.73 -1.12
C GLU A 43 -1.88 23.42 -2.00
N PRO A 44 -2.44 24.41 -2.70
CA PRO A 44 -3.68 24.21 -3.44
C PRO A 44 -3.42 23.16 -4.51
N PHE A 45 -3.84 21.92 -4.24
CA PHE A 45 -3.89 20.89 -5.24
C PHE A 45 -4.94 21.32 -6.25
N PRO A 46 -4.65 21.28 -7.56
CA PRO A 46 -5.68 21.53 -8.54
C PRO A 46 -6.77 20.49 -8.30
N ALA A 47 -7.93 20.95 -7.84
CA ALA A 47 -9.10 20.11 -7.65
C ALA A 47 -9.24 19.24 -8.89
N VAL A 48 -9.20 17.92 -8.73
CA VAL A 48 -9.49 16.99 -9.82
C VAL A 48 -10.99 17.09 -10.06
N ALA A 49 -11.39 18.15 -10.76
CA ALA A 49 -12.76 18.34 -11.19
C ALA A 49 -13.04 17.26 -12.23
N VAL A 50 -13.64 16.16 -11.79
CA VAL A 50 -14.32 15.25 -12.69
C VAL A 50 -15.55 16.01 -13.17
N ASP A 51 -15.38 16.71 -14.30
CA ASP A 51 -16.44 17.50 -14.92
C ASP A 51 -17.69 16.62 -15.08
N SER A 52 -18.76 16.94 -14.34
CA SER A 52 -19.97 16.12 -14.24
C SER A 52 -20.67 15.95 -15.59
N ALA A 53 -20.44 16.87 -16.54
CA ALA A 53 -20.89 16.79 -17.93
C ALA A 53 -20.20 15.67 -18.77
N VAL A 54 -19.21 15.01 -18.19
CA VAL A 54 -18.37 13.98 -18.82
C VAL A 54 -18.59 12.59 -18.20
N ALA A 55 -19.26 12.52 -17.05
CA ALA A 55 -19.66 11.28 -16.41
C ALA A 55 -20.55 10.44 -17.34
N GLY A 56 -20.26 9.14 -17.45
CA GLY A 56 -21.04 8.20 -18.27
C GLY A 56 -20.69 8.13 -19.77
N ARG A 57 -19.74 8.94 -20.28
CA ARG A 57 -19.28 8.78 -21.67
C ARG A 57 -18.42 7.53 -21.84
N PRO A 58 -18.62 6.72 -22.88
CA PRO A 58 -17.80 5.55 -23.13
C PRO A 58 -16.35 5.95 -23.45
N PHE A 59 -15.42 5.11 -23.01
CA PHE A 59 -14.00 5.28 -23.26
C PHE A 59 -13.57 4.54 -24.53
N ALA A 60 -12.58 5.12 -25.21
CA ALA A 60 -11.87 4.45 -26.30
C ALA A 60 -10.37 4.51 -26.01
N TYR A 61 -9.63 3.49 -26.44
CA TYR A 61 -8.22 3.35 -26.07
C TYR A 61 -7.32 3.32 -27.30
N LYS A 62 -6.18 4.00 -27.18
CA LYS A 62 -5.05 3.86 -28.09
C LYS A 62 -3.76 3.64 -27.31
N LEU A 63 -3.12 2.50 -27.58
CA LEU A 63 -1.78 2.19 -27.08
C LEU A 63 -0.77 2.42 -28.20
N ASN A 64 0.23 3.28 -27.97
CA ASN A 64 1.29 3.56 -28.95
C ASN A 64 0.79 3.83 -30.38
N ARG A 65 -0.25 4.66 -30.47
CA ARG A 65 -1.00 5.05 -31.69
C ARG A 65 -1.94 3.99 -32.29
N LYS A 66 -1.89 2.73 -31.84
CA LYS A 66 -2.79 1.64 -32.29
C LYS A 66 -4.07 1.62 -31.44
N ARG A 67 -5.24 1.45 -32.07
CA ARG A 67 -6.52 1.25 -31.35
C ARG A 67 -6.47 -0.08 -30.60
N THR A 68 -6.98 -0.11 -29.38
CA THR A 68 -6.99 -1.30 -28.53
C THR A 68 -8.30 -1.41 -27.75
N THR A 69 -8.59 -2.61 -27.23
CA THR A 69 -9.67 -2.84 -26.27
C THR A 69 -9.25 -2.36 -24.89
N GLU A 70 -10.23 -2.21 -23.98
CA GLU A 70 -9.98 -1.87 -22.59
C GLU A 70 -9.12 -2.91 -21.88
N ALA A 71 -9.53 -4.18 -21.93
CA ALA A 71 -8.78 -5.28 -21.31
C ALA A 71 -7.31 -5.31 -21.76
N ALA A 72 -7.06 -5.19 -23.07
CA ALA A 72 -5.70 -5.16 -23.59
C ALA A 72 -4.92 -3.88 -23.19
N ALA A 73 -5.60 -2.77 -22.92
CA ALA A 73 -4.95 -1.59 -22.35
C ALA A 73 -4.64 -1.81 -20.86
N TYR A 74 -5.58 -2.36 -20.11
CA TYR A 74 -5.44 -2.66 -18.67
C TYR A 74 -4.25 -3.58 -18.41
N ASP A 75 -4.11 -4.66 -19.17
CA ASP A 75 -2.99 -5.61 -19.05
C ASP A 75 -1.64 -5.00 -19.48
N ALA A 76 -1.65 -4.07 -20.43
CA ALA A 76 -0.43 -3.56 -21.05
C ALA A 76 0.11 -2.28 -20.42
N VAL A 77 -0.67 -1.56 -19.61
CA VAL A 77 -0.33 -0.22 -19.13
C VAL A 77 -0.07 -0.29 -17.63
N THR A 78 1.17 -0.05 -17.23
CA THR A 78 1.62 -0.10 -15.84
C THR A 78 2.32 1.21 -15.46
N LEU A 79 2.48 1.50 -14.17
CA LEU A 79 3.22 2.69 -13.71
C LEU A 79 4.66 2.72 -14.24
N TRP A 80 5.22 1.55 -14.54
CA TRP A 80 6.58 1.36 -15.01
C TRP A 80 6.79 1.64 -16.50
N ASN A 81 5.74 1.58 -17.31
CA ASN A 81 5.90 1.73 -18.75
C ASN A 81 5.22 2.98 -19.32
N VAL A 82 4.34 3.64 -18.56
CA VAL A 82 3.62 4.84 -19.02
C VAL A 82 4.57 6.04 -19.10
N ARG A 83 4.83 6.52 -20.33
CA ARG A 83 5.59 7.76 -20.55
C ARG A 83 4.68 8.97 -20.57
N LYS A 84 3.54 8.83 -21.25
CA LYS A 84 2.63 9.94 -21.53
C LYS A 84 1.21 9.46 -21.74
N VAL A 85 0.27 10.23 -21.24
CA VAL A 85 -1.17 10.05 -21.47
C VAL A 85 -1.70 11.30 -22.16
N LYS A 86 -2.61 11.13 -23.13
CA LYS A 86 -3.40 12.22 -23.70
C LYS A 86 -4.86 11.82 -23.68
N ILE A 87 -5.71 12.67 -23.12
CA ILE A 87 -7.16 12.53 -23.11
C ILE A 87 -7.72 13.45 -24.20
N ARG A 88 -8.64 12.94 -25.02
CA ARG A 88 -9.28 13.73 -26.10
C ARG A 88 -10.74 13.35 -26.25
N ASP A 89 -11.63 14.33 -26.27
CA ASP A 89 -13.00 14.10 -26.73
C ASP A 89 -13.04 13.91 -28.24
N ARG A 90 -13.73 12.85 -28.68
CA ARG A 90 -13.86 12.49 -30.09
C ARG A 90 -15.25 11.93 -30.38
N ARG A 91 -15.63 11.91 -31.66
CA ARG A 91 -16.78 11.16 -32.13
C ARG A 91 -16.30 9.93 -32.91
N MET A 92 -16.53 8.73 -32.39
CA MET A 92 -15.96 7.49 -32.93
C MET A 92 -17.01 6.38 -33.01
N LYS A 93 -16.81 5.45 -33.94
CA LYS A 93 -17.61 4.21 -34.00
C LYS A 93 -16.97 3.20 -33.05
N LEU A 94 -17.69 2.83 -32.00
CA LEU A 94 -17.28 1.77 -31.08
C LEU A 94 -17.49 0.39 -31.71
N THR A 95 -16.89 -0.65 -31.14
CA THR A 95 -16.87 -1.99 -31.74
C THR A 95 -18.26 -2.63 -31.71
N ASP A 96 -19.04 -2.28 -30.71
CA ASP A 96 -20.40 -2.70 -30.38
C ASP A 96 -21.50 -1.78 -30.94
N SER A 97 -21.13 -0.64 -31.53
CA SER A 97 -22.09 0.36 -32.03
C SER A 97 -22.09 0.48 -33.55
N THR A 98 -23.28 0.59 -34.13
CA THR A 98 -23.46 0.89 -35.56
C THR A 98 -23.26 2.38 -35.88
N ARG A 99 -23.32 3.26 -34.86
CA ARG A 99 -23.26 4.72 -35.01
C ARG A 99 -21.97 5.30 -34.42
N ARG A 100 -21.70 6.57 -34.74
CA ARG A 100 -20.58 7.34 -34.15
C ARG A 100 -21.04 8.05 -32.88
N GLU A 101 -20.47 7.67 -31.76
CA GLU A 101 -20.77 8.17 -30.42
C GLU A 101 -19.69 9.14 -29.93
N LYS A 102 -20.06 10.04 -29.00
CA LYS A 102 -19.09 10.91 -28.33
C LYS A 102 -18.34 10.07 -27.28
N VAL A 103 -17.04 9.97 -27.41
CA VAL A 103 -16.16 9.13 -26.58
C VAL A 103 -15.05 9.95 -25.96
N ARG A 104 -14.56 9.50 -24.80
CA ARG A 104 -13.27 9.93 -24.25
C ARG A 104 -12.17 9.01 -24.76
N LEU A 105 -11.34 9.51 -25.67
CA LEU A 105 -10.22 8.77 -26.21
C LEU A 105 -8.99 8.91 -25.32
N LEU A 106 -8.63 7.84 -24.62
CA LEU A 106 -7.41 7.73 -23.83
C LEU A 106 -6.26 7.22 -24.71
N LYS A 107 -5.21 8.03 -24.85
CA LYS A 107 -4.01 7.68 -25.63
C LYS A 107 -2.83 7.47 -24.70
N PHE A 108 -2.49 6.21 -24.46
CA PHE A 108 -1.31 5.80 -23.71
C PHE A 108 -0.11 5.65 -24.66
N PHE A 109 0.98 6.31 -24.29
CA PHE A 109 2.29 6.11 -24.91
C PHE A 109 3.15 5.37 -23.88
N THR A 110 3.38 4.09 -24.15
CA THR A 110 4.16 3.22 -23.28
C THR A 110 5.51 2.91 -23.91
N GLU A 111 6.50 2.62 -23.07
CA GLU A 111 7.77 2.07 -23.53
C GLU A 111 7.50 0.74 -24.26
N ARG A 112 7.91 0.66 -25.52
CA ARG A 112 7.73 -0.55 -26.35
C ARG A 112 8.75 -1.65 -26.02
N ASP A 113 9.82 -1.30 -25.32
CA ASP A 113 10.88 -2.23 -25.01
C ASP A 113 10.42 -3.18 -23.89
N ARG A 114 10.23 -4.46 -24.24
CA ARG A 114 9.86 -5.51 -23.29
C ARG A 114 10.90 -5.67 -22.18
N LYS A 115 12.14 -5.21 -22.36
CA LYS A 115 13.18 -5.23 -21.32
C LYS A 115 13.07 -4.09 -20.31
N LYS A 116 12.38 -2.98 -20.64
CA LYS A 116 12.26 -1.78 -19.77
C LYS A 116 10.89 -1.61 -19.10
N GLY A 117 9.90 -2.40 -19.51
CA GLY A 117 8.61 -2.49 -18.81
C GLY A 117 8.66 -3.36 -17.54
N ALA A 118 9.80 -3.98 -17.24
CA ALA A 118 10.04 -4.65 -15.97
C ALA A 118 10.27 -3.61 -14.87
N ARG A 119 9.78 -3.90 -13.66
CA ARG A 119 10.08 -3.12 -12.45
C ARG A 119 11.59 -2.84 -12.44
N PRO A 120 12.03 -1.57 -12.43
CA PRO A 120 13.44 -1.25 -12.40
C PRO A 120 14.07 -1.91 -11.17
N HIS A 121 15.28 -2.43 -11.34
CA HIS A 121 16.01 -3.06 -10.25
C HIS A 121 16.16 -2.06 -9.10
N LEU A 122 15.87 -2.51 -7.88
CA LEU A 122 16.11 -1.69 -6.68
C LEU A 122 17.59 -1.31 -6.64
N LEU A 123 17.83 -0.01 -6.53
CA LEU A 123 19.14 0.57 -6.27
C LEU A 123 19.46 0.47 -4.76
N GLY A 124 20.69 0.77 -4.38
CA GLY A 124 21.13 0.74 -2.98
C GLY A 124 22.11 -0.40 -2.68
N ASN A 125 22.32 -0.66 -1.39
CA ASN A 125 23.33 -1.61 -0.92
C ASN A 125 22.83 -3.06 -0.82
N VAL A 126 21.54 -3.33 -1.05
CA VAL A 126 20.96 -4.68 -0.95
C VAL A 126 20.96 -5.38 -2.31
N ALA A 127 21.38 -6.64 -2.38
CA ALA A 127 21.29 -7.49 -3.58
C ALA A 127 20.05 -8.39 -3.59
N GLY A 128 19.61 -8.84 -2.42
CA GLY A 128 18.45 -9.71 -2.25
C GLY A 128 17.97 -9.70 -0.80
N TYR A 129 16.68 -9.92 -0.59
CA TYR A 129 16.05 -9.87 0.73
C TYR A 129 14.75 -10.70 0.74
N THR A 130 14.31 -11.10 1.94
CA THR A 130 13.06 -11.83 2.14
C THR A 130 12.17 -11.16 3.18
N TRP A 131 10.86 -11.16 2.94
CA TRP A 131 9.87 -10.66 3.88
C TRP A 131 9.32 -11.80 4.75
N SER A 132 9.11 -11.52 6.04
CA SER A 132 8.41 -12.40 6.97
C SER A 132 7.39 -11.62 7.80
N ASN A 133 6.39 -12.32 8.31
CA ASN A 133 5.51 -11.88 9.40
C ASN A 133 5.42 -12.93 10.51
N ARG A 134 6.31 -13.92 10.49
CA ARG A 134 6.32 -15.01 11.47
C ARG A 134 7.68 -15.06 12.14
N ILE A 135 7.66 -15.04 13.46
CA ILE A 135 8.85 -15.28 14.27
C ILE A 135 8.58 -16.45 15.20
N TYR A 136 9.63 -17.23 15.43
CA TYR A 136 9.61 -18.27 16.45
C TYR A 136 9.96 -17.62 17.78
N ASP A 137 9.06 -17.71 18.74
CA ASP A 137 9.30 -17.27 20.12
C ASP A 137 9.91 -18.46 20.87
N GLU A 138 11.21 -18.36 21.20
CA GLU A 138 11.91 -19.44 21.89
C GLU A 138 11.40 -19.63 23.33
N THR A 139 10.95 -18.56 23.98
CA THR A 139 10.43 -18.61 25.35
C THR A 139 9.08 -19.30 25.41
N ALA A 140 8.17 -18.93 24.50
CA ALA A 140 6.85 -19.54 24.39
C ALA A 140 6.83 -20.84 23.57
N ARG A 141 7.96 -21.22 22.93
CA ARG A 141 8.09 -22.32 21.96
C ARG A 141 7.01 -22.34 20.87
N THR A 142 6.48 -21.17 20.53
CA THR A 142 5.37 -21.01 19.57
C THR A 142 5.73 -20.04 18.47
N ARG A 143 5.09 -20.19 17.32
CA ARG A 143 5.17 -19.20 16.24
C ARG A 143 4.17 -18.10 16.54
N ARG A 144 4.63 -16.86 16.58
CA ARG A 144 3.77 -15.67 16.66
C ARG A 144 3.84 -14.85 15.37
N THR A 145 2.71 -14.23 15.05
CA THR A 145 2.61 -13.27 13.96
C THR A 145 3.11 -11.92 14.45
N VAL A 146 3.92 -11.25 13.63
CA VAL A 146 4.42 -9.90 13.87
C VAL A 146 4.16 -9.04 12.64
N PRO A 147 4.24 -7.70 12.77
CA PRO A 147 4.28 -6.82 11.61
C PRO A 147 5.30 -7.31 10.56
N LYS A 148 4.98 -7.04 9.28
CA LYS A 148 5.83 -7.42 8.16
C LYS A 148 7.19 -6.75 8.30
N HIS A 149 8.25 -7.56 8.17
CA HIS A 149 9.64 -7.12 8.24
C HIS A 149 10.50 -7.92 7.27
N ILE A 150 11.62 -7.35 6.85
CA ILE A 150 12.70 -8.05 6.17
C ILE A 150 13.37 -8.97 7.19
N ALA A 151 13.32 -10.28 6.96
CA ALA A 151 13.89 -11.28 7.86
C ALA A 151 15.35 -11.56 7.53
N THR A 152 15.66 -11.66 6.24
CA THR A 152 17.02 -11.87 5.75
C THR A 152 17.34 -10.97 4.58
N TYR A 153 18.60 -10.61 4.44
CA TYR A 153 19.11 -9.77 3.36
C TYR A 153 20.54 -10.15 2.98
N THR A 154 20.96 -9.74 1.80
CA THR A 154 22.33 -9.89 1.27
C THR A 154 22.81 -8.53 0.78
N LEU A 155 24.06 -8.21 1.03
CA LEU A 155 24.66 -6.95 0.60
C LEU A 155 25.24 -7.08 -0.82
N ARG A 156 25.15 -5.99 -1.57
CA ARG A 156 25.47 -5.94 -2.99
C ARG A 156 26.96 -5.97 -3.27
N ASP A 157 27.73 -5.29 -2.44
CA ASP A 157 29.19 -5.33 -2.49
C ASP A 157 29.74 -6.74 -2.26
N GLU A 158 29.20 -7.47 -1.28
CA GLU A 158 29.54 -8.86 -0.99
C GLU A 158 29.15 -9.78 -2.15
N TYR A 159 27.91 -9.66 -2.62
CA TYR A 159 27.42 -10.40 -3.78
C TYR A 159 28.28 -10.17 -5.02
N ASP A 160 28.59 -8.91 -5.35
CA ASP A 160 29.43 -8.56 -6.49
C ASP A 160 30.88 -9.00 -6.31
N SER A 161 31.38 -9.05 -5.08
CA SER A 161 32.72 -9.56 -4.77
C SER A 161 32.84 -11.05 -5.09
N VAL A 162 31.90 -11.87 -4.62
CA VAL A 162 31.88 -13.32 -4.91
C VAL A 162 31.73 -13.57 -6.42
N ARG A 163 30.87 -12.80 -7.09
CA ARG A 163 30.69 -12.87 -8.55
C ARG A 163 31.97 -12.55 -9.31
N ARG A 164 32.71 -11.51 -8.89
CA ARG A 164 33.99 -11.13 -9.51
C ARG A 164 35.10 -12.15 -9.27
N ALA A 165 35.09 -12.85 -8.14
CA ALA A 165 36.05 -13.90 -7.81
C ALA A 165 35.84 -15.21 -8.58
N GLY A 166 34.85 -15.28 -9.48
CA GLY A 166 34.52 -16.49 -10.24
C GLY A 166 33.71 -17.52 -9.44
N GLY A 167 33.12 -17.11 -8.31
CA GLY A 167 32.15 -17.93 -7.59
C GLY A 167 30.90 -18.15 -8.43
N ASP A 168 30.28 -19.33 -8.29
CA ASP A 168 29.04 -19.67 -9.00
C ASP A 168 27.85 -18.99 -8.31
N VAL A 169 27.68 -17.70 -8.61
CA VAL A 169 26.58 -16.87 -8.10
C VAL A 169 25.64 -16.59 -9.26
N SER A 170 24.54 -17.35 -9.32
CA SER A 170 23.41 -17.01 -10.16
C SER A 170 22.62 -15.86 -9.52
N MET A 171 21.94 -15.03 -10.32
CA MET A 171 20.95 -14.07 -9.79
C MET A 171 19.86 -14.75 -8.93
N PHE A 172 19.69 -16.07 -9.08
CA PHE A 172 18.65 -16.85 -8.41
C PHE A 172 19.17 -17.78 -7.31
N GLN A 173 20.49 -17.89 -7.13
CA GLN A 173 21.11 -18.73 -6.11
C GLN A 173 22.25 -17.95 -5.46
N VAL A 174 21.89 -17.13 -4.47
CA VAL A 174 22.84 -16.46 -3.60
C VAL A 174 23.27 -17.47 -2.52
N PRO A 175 24.59 -17.70 -2.31
CA PRO A 175 25.11 -18.58 -1.28
C PRO A 175 24.51 -18.29 0.10
N GLU A 176 24.22 -19.34 0.87
CA GLU A 176 23.55 -19.24 2.18
C GLU A 176 24.35 -18.35 3.15
N GLU A 177 25.68 -18.35 3.02
CA GLU A 177 26.62 -17.62 3.87
C GLU A 177 26.53 -16.09 3.68
N LEU A 178 26.03 -15.62 2.54
CA LEU A 178 25.83 -14.20 2.29
C LEU A 178 24.53 -13.67 2.90
N TRP A 179 23.62 -14.57 3.32
CA TRP A 179 22.36 -14.17 3.94
C TRP A 179 22.57 -13.80 5.40
N ARG A 180 22.29 -12.53 5.70
CA ARG A 180 22.31 -11.96 7.04
C ARG A 180 20.89 -11.93 7.58
N ARG A 181 20.74 -12.12 8.90
CA ARG A 181 19.47 -11.90 9.60
C ARG A 181 19.33 -10.43 9.98
N LEU A 182 18.12 -9.90 9.83
CA LEU A 182 17.76 -8.58 10.34
C LEU A 182 16.76 -8.75 11.50
N SER A 183 16.86 -7.87 12.50
CA SER A 183 15.92 -7.91 13.62
C SER A 183 14.50 -7.63 13.14
N PRO A 184 13.47 -8.33 13.64
CA PRO A 184 12.08 -7.96 13.39
C PRO A 184 11.70 -6.59 13.95
N LYS A 185 12.56 -6.00 14.79
CA LYS A 185 12.42 -4.64 15.35
C LYS A 185 13.22 -3.58 14.60
N ALA A 186 13.78 -3.91 13.43
CA ALA A 186 14.48 -2.93 12.62
C ALA A 186 13.58 -1.73 12.27
N VAL A 187 14.16 -0.53 12.22
CA VAL A 187 13.46 0.70 11.90
C VAL A 187 13.36 0.85 10.38
N TYR A 188 12.18 1.16 9.85
CA TYR A 188 11.96 1.42 8.43
C TYR A 188 11.78 2.91 8.19
N VAL A 189 12.51 3.44 7.21
CA VAL A 189 12.53 4.86 6.85
C VAL A 189 12.29 4.98 5.35
N LEU A 190 11.18 5.61 4.97
CA LEU A 190 10.79 5.84 3.59
C LEU A 190 10.79 7.34 3.29
N ASP A 191 11.57 7.79 2.32
CA ASP A 191 11.76 9.21 1.97
C ASP A 191 12.05 10.08 3.22
N GLY A 192 12.84 9.55 4.16
CA GLY A 192 13.19 10.21 5.43
C GLY A 192 12.14 10.11 6.56
N VAL A 193 10.97 9.52 6.30
CA VAL A 193 9.89 9.36 7.29
C VAL A 193 9.90 7.94 7.86
N ARG A 194 9.84 7.80 9.19
CA ARG A 194 9.70 6.48 9.83
C ARG A 194 8.31 5.91 9.56
N VAL A 195 8.24 4.70 9.02
CA VAL A 195 6.99 4.02 8.64
C VAL A 195 6.94 2.59 9.19
N PRO A 196 5.74 1.99 9.34
CA PRO A 196 5.62 0.56 9.62
C PRO A 196 6.20 -0.30 8.47
N GLY A 197 6.77 -1.45 8.80
CA GLY A 197 7.32 -2.37 7.80
C GLY A 197 6.28 -2.93 6.81
N SER A 198 4.99 -2.94 7.17
CA SER A 198 3.88 -3.25 6.26
C SER A 198 3.68 -2.18 5.18
N VAL A 199 3.72 -0.90 5.55
CA VAL A 199 3.66 0.23 4.61
C VAL A 199 4.88 0.19 3.70
N PHE A 200 6.06 -0.04 4.26
CA PHE A 200 7.29 -0.17 3.48
C PHE A 200 7.20 -1.35 2.48
N GLN A 201 6.69 -2.51 2.90
CA GLN A 201 6.48 -3.66 2.01
C GLN A 201 5.54 -3.35 0.86
N PHE A 202 4.50 -2.56 1.10
CA PHE A 202 3.55 -2.15 0.07
C PHE A 202 4.18 -1.14 -0.92
N ILE A 203 5.15 -0.33 -0.49
CA ILE A 203 5.85 0.62 -1.35
C ILE A 203 7.00 -0.03 -2.13
N ASP A 204 7.77 -0.92 -1.47
CA ASP A 204 8.36 -2.07 -2.16
C ASP A 204 7.23 -2.80 -2.91
N GLY A 205 7.41 -3.69 -3.87
CA GLY A 205 6.28 -4.21 -4.67
C GLY A 205 5.58 -3.19 -5.59
N LEU A 206 5.46 -1.91 -5.24
CA LEU A 206 4.80 -0.88 -6.07
C LEU A 206 5.75 0.07 -6.79
N PHE A 207 6.46 0.97 -6.08
CA PHE A 207 7.30 1.99 -6.73
C PHE A 207 8.52 2.46 -5.92
N LEU A 208 8.99 1.64 -4.98
CA LEU A 208 10.29 1.84 -4.32
C LEU A 208 11.44 1.88 -5.34
N ARG A 209 12.36 2.83 -5.17
CA ARG A 209 13.53 3.05 -6.04
C ARG A 209 14.82 2.53 -5.40
N THR A 210 15.07 2.89 -4.15
CA THR A 210 16.27 2.49 -3.40
C THR A 210 15.88 1.59 -2.23
N LEU A 211 16.77 0.66 -1.89
CA LEU A 211 16.67 -0.14 -0.68
C LEU A 211 18.07 -0.30 -0.09
N GLU A 212 18.23 0.19 1.13
CA GLU A 212 19.45 0.08 1.90
C GLU A 212 19.16 -0.55 3.26
N VAL A 213 20.05 -1.43 3.69
CA VAL A 213 20.03 -2.00 5.04
C VAL A 213 21.33 -1.64 5.74
N HIS A 214 21.21 -1.04 6.92
CA HIS A 214 22.33 -0.57 7.73
C HIS A 214 22.28 -1.20 9.11
N THR A 215 23.38 -1.84 9.51
CA THR A 215 23.58 -2.39 10.87
C THR A 215 24.83 -1.81 11.52
N ASP A 216 25.39 -0.73 10.97
CA ASP A 216 26.53 -0.04 11.55
C ASP A 216 26.08 0.88 12.72
N PRO A 217 26.89 1.01 13.79
CA PRO A 217 26.51 1.81 14.96
C PRO A 217 26.21 3.28 14.65
N GLY A 218 26.88 3.86 13.65
CA GLY A 218 26.73 5.28 13.31
C GLY A 218 25.36 5.59 12.73
N THR A 219 24.90 4.79 11.76
CA THR A 219 23.56 4.92 11.18
C THR A 219 22.48 4.56 12.19
N MET A 220 22.65 3.46 12.92
CA MET A 220 21.68 3.02 13.92
C MET A 220 21.45 4.08 15.02
N ALA A 221 22.52 4.75 15.48
CA ALA A 221 22.42 5.85 16.43
C ALA A 221 21.63 7.06 15.91
N ARG A 222 21.70 7.37 14.59
CA ARG A 222 20.91 8.47 13.98
C ARG A 222 19.41 8.20 13.99
N TYR A 223 19.02 6.93 14.08
CA TYR A 223 17.62 6.49 14.10
C TYR A 223 17.21 5.90 15.44
N ASP A 224 17.95 6.20 16.51
CA ASP A 224 17.65 5.81 17.90
C ASP A 224 17.33 4.31 18.05
N THR A 225 18.10 3.47 17.37
CA THR A 225 17.91 2.02 17.38
C THR A 225 19.24 1.29 17.53
N ASP A 226 19.17 0.05 17.96
CA ASP A 226 20.26 -0.94 17.97
C ASP A 226 19.87 -2.21 17.17
N GLN A 227 18.73 -2.17 16.46
CA GLN A 227 18.11 -3.33 15.80
C GLN A 227 18.33 -3.36 14.28
N GLY A 228 19.03 -2.37 13.73
CA GLY A 228 19.20 -2.16 12.29
C GLY A 228 18.19 -1.18 11.70
N VAL A 229 18.55 -0.59 10.57
CA VAL A 229 17.75 0.42 9.85
C VAL A 229 17.61 0.00 8.39
N VAL A 230 16.38 0.08 7.89
CA VAL A 230 16.03 -0.08 6.47
C VAL A 230 15.66 1.29 5.93
N ILE A 231 16.38 1.75 4.91
CA ILE A 231 16.17 3.06 4.29
C ILE A 231 15.76 2.82 2.83
N GLY A 232 14.76 3.55 2.36
CA GLY A 232 14.40 3.55 0.96
C GLY A 232 13.77 4.86 0.52
N ASP A 233 13.90 5.13 -0.78
CA ASP A 233 13.34 6.29 -1.45
C ASP A 233 12.45 5.84 -2.59
N VAL A 234 11.44 6.65 -2.93
CA VAL A 234 10.55 6.40 -4.07
C VAL A 234 11.07 7.07 -5.35
N TYR A 235 10.47 6.72 -6.50
CA TYR A 235 10.75 7.43 -7.75
C TYR A 235 10.20 8.86 -7.72
N PRO A 236 11.01 9.90 -7.97
CA PRO A 236 10.54 11.29 -7.98
C PRO A 236 9.66 11.63 -9.19
N ASP A 237 9.78 10.88 -10.29
CA ASP A 237 9.14 11.18 -11.58
C ASP A 237 7.93 10.27 -11.90
N ARG A 238 7.64 9.28 -11.05
CA ARG A 238 6.63 8.23 -11.26
C ARG A 238 5.80 8.00 -10.00
N ILE A 239 5.35 9.10 -9.43
CA ILE A 239 4.59 9.11 -8.18
C ILE A 239 3.11 8.85 -8.50
N PRO A 240 2.48 7.81 -7.93
CA PRO A 240 1.04 7.60 -8.06
C PRO A 240 0.27 8.67 -7.29
N LEU A 241 -0.97 8.95 -7.74
CA LEU A 241 -1.89 9.78 -6.98
C LEU A 241 -2.24 9.06 -5.66
N VAL A 242 -2.34 9.77 -4.53
CA VAL A 242 -2.95 9.18 -3.34
C VAL A 242 -4.39 9.65 -3.25
N VAL A 243 -5.30 8.75 -2.90
CA VAL A 243 -6.71 9.07 -2.70
C VAL A 243 -7.14 8.55 -1.34
N PHE A 244 -7.54 9.45 -0.46
CA PHE A 244 -8.01 9.14 0.88
C PHE A 244 -9.49 9.50 1.00
N GLY A 245 -10.36 8.51 1.28
CA GLY A 245 -11.81 8.77 1.39
C GLY A 245 -12.41 9.45 0.14
N GLY A 246 -11.88 9.12 -1.04
CA GLY A 246 -12.28 9.71 -2.33
C GLY A 246 -11.65 11.07 -2.64
N GLN A 247 -10.86 11.66 -1.73
CA GLN A 247 -10.18 12.94 -1.95
C GLN A 247 -8.72 12.77 -2.35
N PRO A 248 -8.24 13.49 -3.38
CA PRO A 248 -6.82 13.53 -3.75
C PRO A 248 -5.92 13.98 -2.59
N SER A 249 -4.75 13.36 -2.48
CA SER A 249 -3.70 13.68 -1.53
C SER A 249 -2.31 13.37 -2.13
N THR A 250 -1.25 13.63 -1.39
CA THR A 250 0.15 13.36 -1.80
C THR A 250 0.70 12.13 -1.09
N ILE A 251 1.78 11.57 -1.64
CA ILE A 251 2.59 10.58 -0.93
C ILE A 251 3.11 11.16 0.38
N GLU A 252 3.65 12.39 0.38
CA GLU A 252 4.17 13.01 1.60
C GLU A 252 3.11 13.10 2.71
N SER A 253 1.92 13.62 2.39
CA SER A 253 0.83 13.73 3.34
C SER A 253 0.38 12.35 3.82
N TRP A 254 0.29 11.37 2.93
CA TRP A 254 -0.04 9.99 3.31
C TRP A 254 1.03 9.36 4.21
N LEU A 255 2.32 9.55 3.92
CA LEU A 255 3.42 9.06 4.75
C LEU A 255 3.43 9.71 6.14
N LYS A 256 3.09 11.00 6.24
CA LYS A 256 2.89 11.68 7.55
C LYS A 256 1.78 11.02 8.34
N ILE A 257 0.66 10.67 7.70
CA ILE A 257 -0.42 9.94 8.37
C ILE A 257 0.07 8.55 8.78
N CYS A 258 0.83 7.84 7.94
CA CYS A 258 1.45 6.53 8.25
C CYS A 258 2.36 6.55 9.49
N HIS A 259 2.85 7.71 9.89
CA HIS A 259 3.67 7.89 11.08
C HIS A 259 2.84 7.95 12.38
N THR A 260 1.58 8.37 12.28
CA THR A 260 0.64 8.25 13.40
C THR A 260 0.24 6.77 13.50
N ASP A 261 0.25 6.17 14.70
CA ASP A 261 -0.10 4.76 14.94
C ASP A 261 -1.53 4.35 14.48
N ALA A 262 -2.23 5.21 13.74
CA ALA A 262 -3.45 4.98 12.99
C ALA A 262 -3.38 3.81 11.99
N PHE A 263 -2.18 3.30 11.65
CA PHE A 263 -1.95 2.21 10.69
C PHE A 263 -1.56 0.88 11.34
N SER A 264 -1.71 0.78 12.67
CA SER A 264 -1.48 -0.49 13.35
C SER A 264 -2.37 -1.59 12.75
N VAL A 265 -1.83 -2.80 12.62
CA VAL A 265 -2.62 -4.02 12.36
C VAL A 265 -3.60 -4.33 13.50
N ASP A 266 -3.39 -3.68 14.64
CA ASP A 266 -4.26 -3.67 15.83
C ASP A 266 -5.05 -2.34 15.97
N ALA A 267 -5.04 -1.47 14.95
CA ALA A 267 -5.82 -0.23 14.98
C ALA A 267 -7.32 -0.58 15.00
N ALA A 268 -8.09 0.19 15.79
CA ALA A 268 -9.53 -0.03 15.95
C ALA A 268 -10.32 0.05 14.62
N VAL A 269 -9.75 0.69 13.59
CA VAL A 269 -10.30 0.77 12.24
C VAL A 269 -9.23 0.29 11.23
N PRO A 270 -9.38 -0.89 10.62
CA PRO A 270 -8.42 -1.37 9.64
C PRO A 270 -8.43 -0.47 8.40
N MET A 271 -7.30 0.07 7.97
CA MET A 271 -7.21 0.78 6.70
C MET A 271 -6.91 -0.20 5.57
N ARG A 272 -7.72 -0.21 4.52
CA ARG A 272 -7.45 -0.99 3.31
C ARG A 272 -6.80 -0.08 2.27
N TYR A 273 -5.61 -0.46 1.84
CA TYR A 273 -4.96 0.19 0.72
C TYR A 273 -4.85 -0.78 -0.45
N PHE A 274 -5.17 -0.27 -1.63
CA PHE A 274 -4.94 -0.99 -2.89
C PHE A 274 -4.42 -0.02 -3.94
N TYR A 275 -3.84 -0.59 -4.98
CA TYR A 275 -3.30 0.18 -6.08
C TYR A 275 -4.19 0.04 -7.31
N MET A 276 -4.76 1.16 -7.73
CA MET A 276 -5.54 1.30 -8.96
C MET A 276 -4.60 1.50 -10.16
N LEU A 277 -4.72 0.65 -11.18
CA LEU A 277 -3.86 0.72 -12.36
C LEU A 277 -4.05 2.03 -13.14
N PRO A 278 -3.03 2.49 -13.90
CA PRO A 278 -3.12 3.76 -14.62
C PRO A 278 -4.30 3.90 -15.59
N VAL A 279 -4.80 2.80 -16.16
CA VAL A 279 -5.95 2.86 -17.07
C VAL A 279 -7.19 3.32 -16.33
N GLU A 280 -7.50 2.64 -15.23
CA GLU A 280 -8.65 2.94 -14.37
C GLU A 280 -8.48 4.31 -13.67
N ALA A 281 -7.29 4.57 -13.11
CA ALA A 281 -7.01 5.84 -12.45
C ALA A 281 -7.16 7.03 -13.42
N VAL A 282 -6.80 6.89 -14.70
CA VAL A 282 -7.01 7.95 -15.70
C VAL A 282 -8.48 8.11 -16.09
N GLN A 283 -9.28 7.05 -16.08
CA GLN A 283 -10.72 7.15 -16.33
C GLN A 283 -11.41 8.00 -15.25
N ILE A 284 -11.02 7.80 -13.99
CA ILE A 284 -11.61 8.44 -12.82
C ILE A 284 -11.00 9.82 -12.58
N TYR A 285 -9.68 9.91 -12.43
CA TYR A 285 -8.96 11.11 -12.00
C TYR A 285 -8.28 11.88 -13.15
N GLY A 286 -8.50 11.48 -14.40
CA GLY A 286 -7.92 12.15 -15.57
C GLY A 286 -6.40 12.05 -15.62
N LEU A 287 -5.70 13.14 -15.97
CA LEU A 287 -4.24 13.09 -16.12
C LEU A 287 -3.50 12.87 -14.80
N ALA A 288 -4.11 13.16 -13.64
CA ALA A 288 -3.52 12.92 -12.34
C ALA A 288 -3.28 11.41 -12.09
N GLY A 289 -4.18 10.54 -12.58
CA GLY A 289 -4.04 9.09 -12.47
C GLY A 289 -3.03 8.46 -13.43
N LYS A 290 -2.16 9.25 -14.09
CA LYS A 290 -1.19 8.78 -15.11
C LYS A 290 -0.35 7.60 -14.64
N TYR A 291 0.03 7.59 -13.36
CA TYR A 291 0.85 6.55 -12.75
C TYR A 291 0.05 5.69 -11.77
N GLY A 292 -1.27 5.61 -11.97
CA GLY A 292 -2.18 4.92 -11.05
C GLY A 292 -2.53 5.76 -9.83
N ALA A 293 -3.26 5.12 -8.91
CA ALA A 293 -3.63 5.72 -7.63
C ALA A 293 -3.49 4.72 -6.49
N ILE A 294 -2.96 5.17 -5.35
CA ILE A 294 -3.06 4.47 -4.07
C ILE A 294 -4.38 4.89 -3.45
N CYS A 295 -5.32 3.95 -3.39
CA CYS A 295 -6.62 4.19 -2.78
C CYS A 295 -6.56 3.73 -1.33
N VAL A 296 -6.87 4.63 -0.42
CA VAL A 296 -6.87 4.42 1.02
C VAL A 296 -8.31 4.55 1.51
N GLU A 297 -8.86 3.41 1.91
CA GLU A 297 -10.22 3.28 2.41
C GLU A 297 -10.19 2.92 3.89
N LEU A 298 -11.08 3.52 4.67
CA LEU A 298 -11.37 3.08 6.03
C LEU A 298 -12.20 1.80 5.92
N ALA A 299 -11.80 0.71 6.55
CA ALA A 299 -12.69 -0.43 6.69
C ALA A 299 -13.80 -0.05 7.67
N GLU A 300 -15.05 -0.20 7.23
CA GLU A 300 -16.25 -0.14 8.08
C GLU A 300 -16.21 -1.18 9.20
#